data_AF-A0A8C3FIF2-F1
#
_entry.id   AF-A0A8C3FIF2-F1
#
_cell.length_a   1.000
_cell.length_b   1.000
_cell.length_c   1.000
_cell.angle_alpha   90.00
_cell.angle_beta   90.00
_cell.angle_gamma   90.00
#
_symmetry.space_group_name_H-M   'P 1'
#
loop_
_entity.id
_entity.type
_entity.pdbx_description
1 polymer ?
#
loop_
_entity_poly.entity_id
_entity_poly.type
_entity_poly.pdbx_seq_one_letter_code
_entity_poly.pdbx_strand_id
1 'polypeptide(L)'
;KEGRRTGPSTGRNSSVLQDVALEALSKPDVCVFIVPPRARIPSAGSFRCSETGLGFEVSAAVTVEYKYGSWAESLSPSARQEWMVAGPLFHIRAEPNTVRAVHLPHFVCLAGDLSSCQIAHFEAGHMTLETPTRIHLFHVVLENPSFSQLGVLWRKIRSTVTFIPIHSLVLIYRALRAADITLHLYLIPNDHSLRKAIEEEETKWESKLVPKPPQTSALYFGSQYEVSGTSELKITPDHLELCYRSPADQQSYIELYMTDMEEEIKLHMKDRKDGKLVWKTFVRPGDVKIPAASSQTLPARGESFVKKHRKQLRRRMGVIYPILARLRDIGAMNSDEEEEVLSMQNKQKVMNEALLQLVERKGARAQEELYQSLRETDPYLVQDLEQSKNLR
;
A
#
# COMPACT_ATOMS: atom_id res chain seq x y z
N LYS A 1 52.26 4.68 -28.85
CA LYS A 1 51.47 3.70 -29.62
C LYS A 1 51.04 2.59 -28.67
N GLU A 2 50.01 2.74 -27.83
CA GLU A 2 48.59 3.15 -28.06
C GLU A 2 47.77 2.04 -28.75
N GLY A 3 46.52 1.72 -28.37
CA GLY A 3 45.63 2.28 -27.31
C GLY A 3 44.70 1.20 -26.71
N ARG A 4 43.99 1.42 -25.58
CA ARG A 4 42.60 1.98 -25.44
C ARG A 4 41.55 1.26 -26.32
N ARG A 5 40.35 0.80 -25.89
CA ARG A 5 39.51 0.74 -24.64
C ARG A 5 38.61 -0.57 -24.75
N THR A 6 37.55 -0.95 -24.00
CA THR A 6 36.65 -0.38 -22.94
C THR A 6 35.97 -1.54 -22.13
N GLY A 7 35.20 -1.25 -21.06
CA GLY A 7 34.17 -2.15 -20.47
C GLY A 7 32.73 -1.81 -20.96
N PRO A 8 31.61 -2.02 -20.20
CA PRO A 8 31.46 -2.51 -18.80
C PRO A 8 30.21 -3.43 -18.56
N SER A 9 29.61 -3.39 -17.34
CA SER A 9 28.26 -3.85 -16.88
C SER A 9 27.99 -5.37 -16.76
N THR A 10 27.32 -5.98 -15.75
CA THR A 10 26.22 -5.65 -14.78
C THR A 10 24.79 -5.71 -15.36
N GLY A 11 23.72 -6.15 -14.67
CA GLY A 11 23.51 -6.62 -13.27
C GLY A 11 22.69 -7.93 -13.20
N ARG A 12 22.36 -8.53 -12.03
CA ARG A 12 21.48 -8.07 -10.92
C ARG A 12 20.08 -7.62 -11.38
N ASN A 13 18.97 -7.97 -10.72
CA ASN A 13 18.73 -8.92 -9.62
C ASN A 13 17.23 -9.31 -9.59
N SER A 14 16.86 -10.43 -8.97
CA SER A 14 15.46 -10.76 -8.66
C SER A 14 14.92 -9.91 -7.51
N SER A 15 13.75 -9.28 -7.68
CA SER A 15 12.99 -8.68 -6.59
C SER A 15 12.24 -9.75 -5.80
N VAL A 16 12.24 -9.64 -4.47
CA VAL A 16 11.33 -10.39 -3.60
C VAL A 16 10.03 -9.61 -3.50
N LEU A 17 8.90 -10.29 -3.60
CA LEU A 17 7.55 -9.72 -3.63
C LEU A 17 6.73 -10.28 -2.46
N GLN A 18 5.83 -9.48 -1.90
CA GLN A 18 4.98 -9.87 -0.79
C GLN A 18 3.73 -10.61 -1.29
N ASP A 19 3.43 -11.75 -0.68
CA ASP A 19 2.23 -12.55 -0.96
C ASP A 19 0.95 -11.94 -0.38
N VAL A 20 -0.17 -12.17 -1.05
CA VAL A 20 -1.50 -11.71 -0.64
C VAL A 20 -2.61 -12.54 -1.31
N ALA A 21 -3.83 -12.50 -0.78
CA ALA A 21 -4.79 -13.60 -0.90
C ALA A 21 -5.94 -13.44 -1.93
N LEU A 22 -6.57 -14.58 -2.23
CA LEU A 22 -7.93 -14.71 -2.75
C LEU A 22 -8.77 -15.54 -1.76
N GLU A 23 -9.99 -15.12 -1.44
CA GLU A 23 -10.96 -15.95 -0.71
C GLU A 23 -11.99 -16.56 -1.66
N ALA A 24 -12.32 -17.83 -1.44
CA ALA A 24 -13.35 -18.55 -2.19
C ALA A 24 -14.74 -18.24 -1.62
N LEU A 25 -15.70 -17.88 -2.48
CA LEU A 25 -17.05 -17.46 -2.07
C LEU A 25 -17.97 -18.62 -1.62
N SER A 26 -17.49 -19.87 -1.71
CA SER A 26 -18.04 -21.03 -1.00
C SER A 26 -16.92 -22.03 -0.72
N LYS A 27 -16.90 -22.61 0.50
CA LYS A 27 -15.83 -23.48 1.02
C LYS A 27 -15.99 -24.95 0.57
N PRO A 28 -14.93 -25.80 0.66
CA PRO A 28 -13.65 -25.57 1.34
C PRO A 28 -12.36 -25.75 0.50
N ASP A 29 -11.28 -25.24 1.08
CA ASP A 29 -9.87 -25.64 1.00
C ASP A 29 -8.97 -25.37 -0.24
N VAL A 30 -7.84 -24.71 0.09
CA VAL A 30 -6.57 -24.54 -0.64
C VAL A 30 -6.61 -23.83 -2.01
N CYS A 31 -6.55 -22.50 -1.95
CA CYS A 31 -5.84 -21.70 -2.95
C CYS A 31 -4.43 -21.36 -2.43
N VAL A 32 -3.39 -21.63 -3.22
CA VAL A 32 -2.00 -21.26 -2.88
C VAL A 32 -1.60 -20.03 -3.69
N PHE A 33 -1.28 -18.95 -2.98
CA PHE A 33 -0.76 -17.72 -3.59
C PHE A 33 0.75 -17.80 -3.76
N ILE A 34 1.20 -17.31 -4.91
CA ILE A 34 2.61 -17.07 -5.20
C ILE A 34 2.65 -15.74 -5.96
N VAL A 35 2.80 -14.65 -5.21
CA VAL A 35 3.29 -13.35 -5.68
C VAL A 35 2.44 -12.63 -6.76
N PRO A 36 1.90 -11.42 -6.46
CA PRO A 36 1.45 -10.51 -7.50
C PRO A 36 2.61 -10.19 -8.46
N PRO A 37 2.44 -10.29 -9.80
CA PRO A 37 1.17 -10.23 -10.52
C PRO A 37 0.60 -11.58 -11.01
N ARG A 38 0.95 -12.74 -10.44
CA ARG A 38 0.59 -14.06 -11.03
C ARG A 38 -0.24 -14.96 -10.10
N ALA A 39 -1.55 -15.04 -10.34
CA ALA A 39 -2.41 -16.04 -9.70
C ALA A 39 -2.35 -17.40 -10.42
N ARG A 40 -2.34 -18.48 -9.66
CA ARG A 40 -2.55 -19.86 -10.14
C ARG A 40 -3.88 -20.35 -9.59
N ILE A 41 -4.84 -20.62 -10.48
CA ILE A 41 -6.15 -21.15 -10.12
C ILE A 41 -6.11 -22.66 -10.37
N PRO A 42 -6.33 -23.52 -9.35
CA PRO A 42 -5.97 -24.94 -9.43
C PRO A 42 -7.02 -25.82 -10.13
N SER A 43 -8.24 -25.31 -10.35
CA SER A 43 -9.40 -26.10 -10.76
C SER A 43 -10.51 -25.19 -11.31
N ALA A 44 -11.57 -25.78 -11.87
CA ALA A 44 -12.78 -25.05 -12.26
C ALA A 44 -13.49 -24.47 -11.02
N GLY A 45 -14.04 -23.26 -11.13
CA GLY A 45 -14.73 -22.59 -10.02
C GLY A 45 -14.70 -21.06 -10.12
N SER A 46 -15.16 -20.39 -9.05
CA SER A 46 -15.23 -18.92 -8.93
C SER A 46 -14.37 -18.41 -7.78
N PHE A 47 -13.44 -17.51 -8.07
CA PHE A 47 -12.38 -17.06 -7.14
C PHE A 47 -12.32 -15.52 -7.10
N ARG A 48 -12.05 -14.90 -5.93
CA ARG A 48 -11.92 -13.43 -5.80
C ARG A 48 -10.75 -13.02 -4.91
N CYS A 49 -9.98 -12.01 -5.32
CA CYS A 49 -8.91 -11.39 -4.54
C CYS A 49 -9.41 -10.49 -3.42
N SER A 50 -8.86 -10.67 -2.21
CA SER A 50 -9.11 -9.80 -1.06
C SER A 50 -8.48 -8.42 -1.25
N GLU A 51 -7.33 -8.34 -1.92
CA GLU A 51 -6.57 -7.08 -2.07
C GLU A 51 -6.98 -6.21 -3.25
N THR A 52 -7.68 -6.79 -4.23
CA THR A 52 -8.05 -6.05 -5.44
C THR A 52 -9.54 -6.11 -5.74
N GLY A 53 -10.30 -7.01 -5.11
CA GLY A 53 -11.70 -7.27 -5.45
C GLY A 53 -11.92 -7.99 -6.79
N LEU A 54 -10.88 -8.11 -7.62
CA LEU A 54 -10.91 -8.78 -8.92
C LEU A 54 -11.22 -10.27 -8.74
N GLY A 55 -12.14 -10.80 -9.54
CA GLY A 55 -12.49 -12.21 -9.52
C GLY A 55 -12.61 -12.85 -10.89
N PHE A 56 -12.60 -14.18 -10.92
CA PHE A 56 -12.62 -14.98 -12.14
C PHE A 56 -13.52 -16.21 -11.95
N GLU A 57 -14.41 -16.48 -12.91
CA GLU A 57 -15.06 -17.78 -13.08
C GLU A 57 -14.28 -18.55 -14.15
N VAL A 58 -13.78 -19.75 -13.85
CA VAL A 58 -12.90 -20.53 -14.75
C VAL A 58 -13.40 -21.96 -14.94
N SER A 59 -13.19 -22.52 -16.14
CA SER A 59 -13.64 -23.89 -16.50
C SER A 59 -12.57 -24.98 -16.35
N ALA A 60 -11.32 -24.61 -16.08
CA ALA A 60 -10.22 -25.53 -15.77
C ALA A 60 -9.13 -24.80 -14.96
N ALA A 61 -8.10 -25.53 -14.54
CA ALA A 61 -6.91 -24.93 -13.94
C ALA A 61 -6.24 -23.95 -14.92
N VAL A 62 -5.78 -22.79 -14.43
CA VAL A 62 -5.24 -21.71 -15.28
C VAL A 62 -4.27 -20.81 -14.53
N THR A 63 -3.27 -20.26 -15.24
CA THR A 63 -2.53 -19.08 -14.77
C THR A 63 -3.24 -17.81 -15.22
N VAL A 64 -3.51 -16.89 -14.31
CA VAL A 64 -3.92 -15.52 -14.63
C VAL A 64 -2.85 -14.55 -14.14
N GLU A 65 -2.30 -13.75 -15.05
CA GLU A 65 -1.44 -12.62 -14.72
C GLU A 65 -2.27 -11.33 -14.70
N TYR A 66 -2.23 -10.56 -13.63
CA TYR A 66 -2.91 -9.27 -13.55
C TYR A 66 -2.16 -8.24 -12.70
N LYS A 67 -2.28 -6.97 -13.09
CA LYS A 67 -1.78 -5.81 -12.33
C LYS A 67 -2.72 -4.62 -12.49
N TYR A 68 -2.63 -3.64 -11.60
CA TYR A 68 -3.31 -2.37 -11.81
C TYR A 68 -2.79 -1.68 -13.09
N GLY A 69 -3.70 -1.07 -13.84
CA GLY A 69 -3.44 -0.16 -14.94
C GLY A 69 -3.71 1.29 -14.53
N SER A 70 -3.35 2.23 -15.40
CA SER A 70 -3.44 3.66 -15.13
C SER A 70 -4.54 4.31 -15.96
N TRP A 71 -5.67 4.67 -15.34
CA TRP A 71 -6.69 5.50 -15.98
C TRP A 71 -6.14 6.87 -16.44
N ALA A 72 -5.07 7.36 -15.79
CA ALA A 72 -4.40 8.59 -16.15
C ALA A 72 -3.67 8.49 -17.51
N GLU A 73 -3.21 7.30 -17.90
CA GLU A 73 -2.60 7.00 -19.20
C GLU A 73 -3.66 6.57 -20.24
N SER A 74 -4.55 5.64 -19.90
CA SER A 74 -5.44 4.99 -20.89
C SER A 74 -6.67 5.83 -21.26
N LEU A 75 -7.27 6.58 -20.33
CA LEU A 75 -8.54 7.29 -20.58
C LEU A 75 -8.28 8.71 -21.11
N SER A 76 -8.70 9.00 -22.34
CA SER A 76 -8.42 10.29 -22.98
C SER A 76 -9.11 11.49 -22.28
N PRO A 77 -8.59 12.73 -22.43
CA PRO A 77 -9.20 13.92 -21.83
C PRO A 77 -10.65 14.18 -22.27
N SER A 78 -11.01 13.83 -23.51
CA SER A 78 -12.39 13.90 -24.00
C SER A 78 -13.28 12.82 -23.37
N ALA A 79 -12.80 11.58 -23.25
CA ALA A 79 -13.55 10.52 -22.58
C ALA A 79 -13.81 10.86 -21.11
N ARG A 80 -12.88 11.52 -20.41
CA ARG A 80 -13.08 12.02 -19.02
C ARG A 80 -14.21 13.05 -18.88
N GLN A 81 -14.65 13.70 -19.96
CA GLN A 81 -15.82 14.60 -19.92
C GLN A 81 -17.14 13.83 -19.89
N GLU A 82 -17.22 12.69 -20.60
CA GLU A 82 -18.44 11.87 -20.70
C GLU A 82 -18.50 10.72 -19.70
N TRP A 83 -17.37 10.30 -19.15
CA TRP A 83 -17.25 9.15 -18.26
C TRP A 83 -16.65 9.51 -16.91
N MET A 84 -17.08 8.78 -15.89
CA MET A 84 -16.54 8.76 -14.53
C MET A 84 -15.86 7.40 -14.32
N VAL A 85 -14.69 7.38 -13.67
CA VAL A 85 -14.09 6.13 -13.21
C VAL A 85 -14.99 5.56 -12.09
N ALA A 86 -15.40 4.30 -12.22
CA ALA A 86 -16.26 3.61 -11.27
C ALA A 86 -15.55 2.51 -10.46
N GLY A 87 -14.33 2.14 -10.86
CA GLY A 87 -13.46 1.16 -10.19
C GLY A 87 -12.05 1.14 -10.80
N PRO A 88 -11.12 0.37 -10.23
CA PRO A 88 -9.75 0.33 -10.69
C PRO A 88 -9.62 -0.33 -12.08
N LEU A 89 -8.63 0.13 -12.86
CA LEU A 89 -8.26 -0.47 -14.14
C LEU A 89 -7.32 -1.65 -13.89
N PHE A 90 -7.51 -2.76 -14.59
CA PHE A 90 -6.60 -3.92 -14.54
C PHE A 90 -6.05 -4.24 -15.92
N HIS A 91 -4.72 -4.37 -16.03
CA HIS A 91 -4.11 -5.12 -17.11
C HIS A 91 -4.18 -6.61 -16.76
N ILE A 92 -4.83 -7.42 -17.60
CA ILE A 92 -5.06 -8.86 -17.37
C ILE A 92 -4.49 -9.66 -18.54
N ARG A 93 -3.97 -10.86 -18.27
CA ARG A 93 -3.61 -11.90 -19.25
C ARG A 93 -3.98 -13.27 -18.68
N ALA A 94 -4.64 -14.08 -19.49
CA ALA A 94 -4.91 -15.49 -19.19
C ALA A 94 -4.99 -16.29 -20.50
N GLU A 95 -5.01 -17.61 -20.39
CA GLU A 95 -5.28 -18.50 -21.52
C GLU A 95 -6.71 -18.28 -22.05
N PRO A 96 -6.90 -17.98 -23.35
CA PRO A 96 -8.23 -17.78 -23.93
C PRO A 96 -9.13 -19.00 -23.75
N ASN A 97 -10.43 -18.76 -23.59
CA ASN A 97 -11.49 -19.76 -23.37
C ASN A 97 -11.43 -20.53 -22.03
N THR A 98 -10.33 -20.51 -21.26
CA THR A 98 -10.29 -21.18 -19.95
C THR A 98 -11.00 -20.37 -18.86
N VAL A 99 -10.83 -19.04 -18.88
CA VAL A 99 -11.63 -18.11 -18.08
C VAL A 99 -12.98 -17.87 -18.77
N ARG A 100 -14.07 -17.99 -18.02
CA ARG A 100 -15.46 -17.85 -18.51
C ARG A 100 -16.08 -16.51 -18.15
N ALA A 101 -15.70 -15.94 -17.01
CA ALA A 101 -16.09 -14.58 -16.66
C ALA A 101 -15.02 -13.88 -15.81
N VAL A 102 -14.99 -12.55 -15.89
CA VAL A 102 -14.21 -11.68 -14.99
C VAL A 102 -15.15 -10.77 -14.19
N HIS A 103 -14.92 -10.69 -12.89
CA HIS A 103 -15.63 -9.82 -11.95
C HIS A 103 -14.78 -8.57 -11.72
N LEU A 104 -15.13 -7.46 -12.37
CA LEU A 104 -14.43 -6.19 -12.23
C LEU A 104 -15.04 -5.38 -11.07
N PRO A 105 -14.29 -5.05 -10.02
CA PRO A 105 -14.79 -4.33 -8.85
C PRO A 105 -15.19 -2.89 -9.19
N HIS A 106 -16.19 -2.36 -8.46
CA HIS A 106 -16.57 -0.96 -8.50
C HIS A 106 -17.01 -0.44 -7.13
N PHE A 107 -16.92 0.87 -6.97
CA PHE A 107 -17.44 1.61 -5.81
C PHE A 107 -18.81 2.24 -6.03
N VAL A 108 -19.39 2.18 -7.24
CA VAL A 108 -20.79 2.60 -7.50
C VAL A 108 -21.79 1.83 -6.64
N CYS A 109 -22.77 2.52 -6.06
CA CYS A 109 -23.83 1.95 -5.22
C CYS A 109 -25.08 1.60 -6.06
N LEU A 110 -25.76 0.48 -5.72
CA LEU A 110 -26.99 0.01 -6.39
C LEU A 110 -28.20 0.97 -6.27
N ALA A 111 -28.09 2.03 -5.48
CA ALA A 111 -29.09 3.09 -5.41
C ALA A 111 -29.02 4.10 -6.58
N GLY A 112 -27.98 4.03 -7.42
CA GLY A 112 -27.86 4.80 -8.66
C GLY A 112 -28.40 4.07 -9.90
N ASP A 113 -28.47 4.76 -11.03
CA ASP A 113 -28.73 4.10 -12.33
C ASP A 113 -27.51 3.29 -12.78
N LEU A 114 -27.68 1.97 -12.75
CA LEU A 114 -26.69 0.99 -13.17
C LEU A 114 -26.71 0.72 -14.67
N SER A 115 -27.76 1.12 -15.42
CA SER A 115 -27.77 0.96 -16.88
C SER A 115 -26.71 1.84 -17.56
N SER A 116 -26.29 2.89 -16.88
CA SER A 116 -25.19 3.78 -17.27
C SER A 116 -23.78 3.25 -16.89
N CYS A 117 -23.65 2.07 -16.26
CA CYS A 117 -22.35 1.40 -16.08
C CYS A 117 -21.91 0.69 -17.37
N GLN A 118 -20.62 0.82 -17.71
CA GLN A 118 -19.98 0.14 -18.84
C GLN A 118 -18.58 -0.36 -18.43
N ILE A 119 -18.08 -1.36 -19.13
CA ILE A 119 -16.70 -1.84 -18.98
C ILE A 119 -15.89 -1.26 -20.12
N ALA A 120 -14.89 -0.45 -19.80
CA ALA A 120 -13.93 0.02 -20.79
C ALA A 120 -12.87 -1.05 -21.03
N HIS A 121 -12.65 -1.36 -22.30
CA HIS A 121 -11.65 -2.32 -22.76
C HIS A 121 -10.68 -1.62 -23.72
N PHE A 122 -9.37 -1.63 -23.42
CA PHE A 122 -8.34 -0.94 -24.19
C PHE A 122 -7.42 -1.91 -24.96
N GLU A 123 -7.86 -2.37 -26.12
CA GLU A 123 -7.04 -3.20 -27.01
C GLU A 123 -6.25 -2.33 -28.01
N ALA A 124 -4.95 -2.60 -28.16
CA ALA A 124 -4.04 -1.87 -29.06
C ALA A 124 -4.03 -0.33 -28.91
N GLY A 125 -4.46 0.22 -27.77
CA GLY A 125 -4.60 1.66 -27.53
C GLY A 125 -5.96 2.26 -27.90
N HIS A 126 -6.89 1.46 -28.40
CA HIS A 126 -8.26 1.87 -28.71
C HIS A 126 -9.22 1.44 -27.59
N MET A 127 -10.03 2.38 -27.10
CA MET A 127 -11.07 2.10 -26.11
C MET A 127 -12.36 1.61 -26.79
N THR A 128 -12.81 0.41 -26.45
CA THR A 128 -14.18 -0.06 -26.68
C THR A 128 -14.97 -0.05 -25.37
N LEU A 129 -16.29 -0.15 -25.47
CA LEU A 129 -17.20 -0.20 -24.33
C LEU A 129 -18.02 -1.49 -24.41
N GLU A 130 -17.88 -2.33 -23.39
CA GLU A 130 -18.61 -3.58 -23.24
C GLU A 130 -19.70 -3.42 -22.17
N THR A 131 -20.88 -3.98 -22.44
CA THR A 131 -22.00 -3.94 -21.49
C THR A 131 -21.88 -5.12 -20.51
N PRO A 132 -21.92 -4.87 -19.18
CA PRO A 132 -21.93 -5.94 -18.18
C PRO A 132 -23.04 -6.98 -18.41
N THR A 133 -22.70 -8.27 -18.37
CA THR A 133 -23.70 -9.34 -18.39
C THR A 133 -24.51 -9.37 -17.09
N ARG A 134 -23.85 -9.11 -15.96
CA ARG A 134 -24.44 -9.03 -14.61
C ARG A 134 -23.82 -7.85 -13.84
N ILE A 135 -24.61 -7.21 -12.97
CA ILE A 135 -24.16 -6.14 -12.08
C ILE A 135 -24.50 -6.54 -10.63
N HIS A 136 -23.55 -6.41 -9.71
CA HIS A 136 -23.68 -6.71 -8.29
C HIS A 136 -23.24 -5.52 -7.43
N LEU A 137 -23.44 -5.56 -6.12
CA LEU A 137 -23.23 -4.41 -5.22
C LEU A 137 -21.82 -3.76 -5.28
N PHE A 138 -20.79 -4.53 -5.59
CA PHE A 138 -19.40 -4.06 -5.62
C PHE A 138 -18.59 -4.55 -6.83
N HIS A 139 -19.25 -5.15 -7.84
CA HIS A 139 -18.57 -5.61 -9.06
C HIS A 139 -19.55 -5.84 -10.23
N VAL A 140 -19.06 -5.61 -11.45
CA VAL A 140 -19.72 -6.03 -12.70
C VAL A 140 -19.10 -7.33 -13.20
N VAL A 141 -19.84 -8.09 -14.00
CA VAL A 141 -19.38 -9.33 -14.63
C VAL A 141 -19.33 -9.15 -16.15
N LEU A 142 -18.21 -9.52 -16.75
CA LEU A 142 -18.06 -9.71 -18.20
C LEU A 142 -17.82 -11.19 -18.49
N GLU A 143 -18.68 -11.79 -19.31
CA GLU A 143 -18.57 -13.18 -19.75
C GLU A 143 -17.81 -13.30 -21.07
N ASN A 144 -17.07 -14.39 -21.23
CA ASN A 144 -16.16 -14.69 -22.36
C ASN A 144 -15.18 -13.54 -22.72
N PRO A 145 -14.50 -12.90 -21.74
CA PRO A 145 -13.66 -11.73 -21.99
C PRO A 145 -12.43 -12.04 -22.87
N SER A 146 -12.12 -11.14 -23.80
CA SER A 146 -10.77 -10.96 -24.33
C SER A 146 -9.92 -10.13 -23.34
N PHE A 147 -8.62 -10.43 -23.25
CA PHE A 147 -7.77 -9.92 -22.17
C PHE A 147 -6.72 -8.90 -22.64
N SER A 148 -6.96 -7.63 -22.34
CA SER A 148 -5.95 -6.57 -22.40
C SER A 148 -5.98 -5.69 -21.15
N GLN A 149 -6.53 -4.47 -21.19
CA GLN A 149 -6.89 -3.68 -20.01
C GLN A 149 -8.40 -3.56 -19.88
N LEU A 150 -8.94 -3.89 -18.70
CA LEU A 150 -10.37 -3.88 -18.38
C LEU A 150 -10.63 -3.09 -17.10
N GLY A 151 -11.65 -2.22 -17.09
CA GLY A 151 -12.02 -1.42 -15.93
C GLY A 151 -13.42 -0.81 -16.04
N VAL A 152 -14.04 -0.46 -14.90
CA VAL A 152 -15.44 -0.01 -14.88
C VAL A 152 -15.54 1.52 -15.01
N LEU A 153 -16.38 1.97 -15.93
CA LEU A 153 -16.79 3.37 -16.09
C LEU A 153 -18.29 3.55 -15.82
N TRP A 154 -18.68 4.77 -15.45
CA TRP A 154 -20.08 5.20 -15.40
C TRP A 154 -20.32 6.43 -16.27
N ARG A 155 -21.43 6.45 -17.00
CA ARG A 155 -21.75 7.50 -17.98
C ARG A 155 -22.34 8.74 -17.33
N LYS A 156 -21.69 9.90 -17.53
CA LYS A 156 -22.18 11.20 -17.07
C LYS A 156 -23.37 11.64 -17.94
N ILE A 157 -24.59 11.51 -17.43
CA ILE A 157 -25.79 12.02 -18.09
C ILE A 157 -25.77 13.56 -18.04
N ARG A 158 -26.09 14.23 -19.15
CA ARG A 158 -25.95 15.69 -19.31
C ARG A 158 -27.04 16.53 -18.62
N SER A 159 -27.90 15.91 -17.81
CA SER A 159 -28.89 16.59 -16.97
C SER A 159 -28.24 17.21 -15.73
N THR A 160 -28.78 18.33 -15.24
CA THR A 160 -28.16 19.24 -14.24
C THR A 160 -27.96 18.68 -12.82
N VAL A 161 -28.23 17.39 -12.59
CA VAL A 161 -27.98 16.69 -11.33
C VAL A 161 -27.52 15.25 -11.65
N THR A 162 -26.19 15.00 -11.62
CA THR A 162 -25.60 13.66 -11.83
C THR A 162 -24.62 13.25 -10.74
N PHE A 163 -25.06 13.45 -9.51
CA PHE A 163 -24.45 12.89 -8.31
C PHE A 163 -24.80 11.39 -8.19
N ILE A 164 -24.02 10.50 -8.81
CA ILE A 164 -24.18 9.06 -8.58
C ILE A 164 -23.73 8.71 -7.14
N PRO A 165 -24.55 7.98 -6.35
CA PRO A 165 -24.11 7.48 -5.06
C PRO A 165 -23.00 6.43 -5.24
N ILE A 166 -21.92 6.59 -4.48
CA ILE A 166 -20.80 5.66 -4.37
C ILE A 166 -20.59 5.23 -2.91
N HIS A 167 -19.95 4.09 -2.73
CA HIS A 167 -19.40 3.64 -1.46
C HIS A 167 -18.02 4.27 -1.26
N SER A 168 -17.81 4.88 -0.10
CA SER A 168 -16.58 5.60 0.24
C SER A 168 -16.03 5.18 1.60
N LEU A 169 -14.72 5.37 1.75
CA LEU A 169 -13.96 5.10 2.97
C LEU A 169 -13.37 6.39 3.53
N VAL A 170 -13.47 6.57 4.84
CA VAL A 170 -12.64 7.50 5.61
C VAL A 170 -11.47 6.74 6.22
N LEU A 171 -10.24 7.21 5.97
CA LEU A 171 -9.02 6.66 6.58
C LEU A 171 -8.38 7.75 7.46
N ILE A 172 -7.82 7.36 8.60
CA ILE A 172 -7.09 8.26 9.50
C ILE A 172 -5.70 7.70 9.73
N TYR A 173 -4.68 8.52 9.49
CA TYR A 173 -3.28 8.21 9.79
C TYR A 173 -2.73 9.18 10.85
N ARG A 174 -1.78 8.72 11.66
CA ARG A 174 -1.09 9.48 12.71
C ARG A 174 0.37 9.65 12.33
N ALA A 175 0.77 10.87 11.98
CA ALA A 175 2.14 11.20 11.55
C ALA A 175 3.11 11.22 12.75
N LEU A 176 3.94 10.18 12.91
CA LEU A 176 4.73 9.98 14.14
C LEU A 176 5.91 10.95 14.30
N ARG A 177 6.33 11.61 13.22
CA ARG A 177 7.40 12.63 13.22
C ARG A 177 6.90 14.07 13.36
N ALA A 178 5.59 14.30 13.27
CA ALA A 178 5.01 15.63 13.42
C ALA A 178 4.96 16.05 14.90
N ALA A 179 4.97 17.36 15.15
CA ALA A 179 4.75 17.90 16.48
C ALA A 179 3.33 17.57 16.98
N ASP A 180 3.20 17.33 18.28
CA ASP A 180 1.93 17.08 18.97
C ASP A 180 1.06 16.01 18.27
N ILE A 181 -0.27 16.09 18.34
CA ILE A 181 -1.19 15.16 17.68
C ILE A 181 -1.64 15.71 16.31
N THR A 182 -0.77 15.57 15.30
CA THR A 182 -1.14 15.66 13.87
C THR A 182 -1.69 14.32 13.36
N LEU A 183 -2.86 14.35 12.72
CA LEU A 183 -3.46 13.27 11.96
C LEU A 183 -3.72 13.70 10.51
N HIS A 184 -3.68 12.77 9.56
CA HIS A 184 -4.17 12.96 8.20
C HIS A 184 -5.47 12.18 8.03
N LEU A 185 -6.55 12.85 7.61
CA LEU A 185 -7.84 12.24 7.31
C LEU A 185 -8.10 12.26 5.80
N TYR A 186 -8.20 11.08 5.19
CA TYR A 186 -8.54 10.93 3.77
C TYR A 186 -10.01 10.58 3.61
N LEU A 187 -10.61 11.04 2.52
CA LEU A 187 -11.90 10.59 2.01
C LEU A 187 -11.70 10.06 0.58
N ILE A 188 -11.93 8.77 0.37
CA ILE A 188 -11.76 8.11 -0.93
C ILE A 188 -12.99 7.29 -1.34
N PRO A 189 -13.17 7.00 -2.64
CA PRO A 189 -13.97 5.86 -3.09
C PRO A 189 -13.51 4.54 -2.44
N ASN A 190 -14.40 3.54 -2.34
CA ASN A 190 -14.08 2.20 -1.85
C ASN A 190 -13.25 1.39 -2.87
N ASP A 191 -12.02 1.85 -3.12
CA ASP A 191 -11.07 1.31 -4.08
C ASP A 191 -9.80 0.84 -3.35
N HIS A 192 -9.41 -0.41 -3.57
CA HIS A 192 -8.24 -0.99 -2.92
C HIS A 192 -6.93 -0.45 -3.47
N SER A 193 -6.90 0.03 -4.73
CA SER A 193 -5.72 0.67 -5.32
C SER A 193 -5.42 2.01 -4.65
N LEU A 194 -6.45 2.82 -4.36
CA LEU A 194 -6.33 4.09 -3.65
C LEU A 194 -5.93 3.87 -2.18
N ARG A 195 -6.57 2.91 -1.50
CA ARG A 195 -6.19 2.54 -0.12
C ARG A 195 -4.72 2.13 -0.03
N LYS A 196 -4.25 1.29 -0.96
CA LYS A 196 -2.85 0.85 -1.02
C LYS A 196 -1.89 1.99 -1.34
N ALA A 197 -2.23 2.88 -2.27
CA ALA A 197 -1.41 4.05 -2.59
C ALA A 197 -1.22 4.97 -1.36
N ILE A 198 -2.28 5.20 -0.59
CA ILE A 198 -2.21 5.96 0.67
C ILE A 198 -1.35 5.23 1.71
N GLU A 199 -1.49 3.92 1.86
CA GLU A 199 -0.67 3.14 2.80
C GLU A 199 0.83 3.17 2.41
N GLU A 200 1.15 3.12 1.12
CA GLU A 200 2.51 3.30 0.59
C GLU A 200 3.03 4.75 0.69
N GLU A 201 2.16 5.76 0.67
CA GLU A 201 2.51 7.17 0.88
C GLU A 201 2.79 7.46 2.36
N GLU A 202 1.86 7.11 3.24
CA GLU A 202 1.94 7.30 4.69
C GLU A 202 3.08 6.51 5.34
N THR A 203 3.44 5.35 4.79
CA THR A 203 4.65 4.60 5.20
C THR A 203 5.93 5.43 4.98
N LYS A 204 6.01 6.24 3.93
CA LYS A 204 7.18 7.12 3.65
C LYS A 204 7.24 8.32 4.60
N TRP A 205 6.11 8.73 5.17
CA TRP A 205 6.01 9.79 6.17
C TRP A 205 6.15 9.29 7.62
N GLU A 206 6.39 7.98 7.79
CA GLU A 206 6.43 7.27 9.09
C GLU A 206 5.15 7.44 9.91
N SER A 207 4.01 7.51 9.23
CA SER A 207 2.70 7.50 9.86
C SER A 207 2.22 6.08 10.21
N LYS A 208 1.17 5.99 11.03
CA LYS A 208 0.43 4.74 11.28
C LYS A 208 -1.07 4.92 11.10
N LEU A 209 -1.72 3.94 10.48
CA LEU A 209 -3.18 3.86 10.41
C LEU A 209 -3.77 3.82 11.83
N VAL A 210 -4.74 4.69 12.09
CA VAL A 210 -5.52 4.77 13.34
C VAL A 210 -6.82 3.97 13.12
N PRO A 211 -7.00 2.78 13.73
CA PRO A 211 -8.12 1.92 13.40
C PRO A 211 -9.47 2.53 13.81
N LYS A 212 -10.29 2.90 12.81
CA LYS A 212 -11.66 3.41 12.97
C LYS A 212 -12.58 2.79 11.93
N PRO A 213 -13.91 2.70 12.17
CA PRO A 213 -14.87 2.26 11.16
C PRO A 213 -14.79 3.16 9.91
N PRO A 214 -14.36 2.66 8.75
CA PRO A 214 -14.09 3.52 7.60
C PRO A 214 -15.33 3.81 6.76
N GLN A 215 -16.38 2.98 6.85
CA GLN A 215 -17.54 3.09 5.96
C GLN A 215 -18.38 4.33 6.26
N THR A 216 -18.64 5.10 5.21
CA THR A 216 -19.58 6.23 5.20
C THR A 216 -21.00 5.76 4.82
N SER A 217 -22.02 6.62 4.99
CA SER A 217 -23.23 6.49 4.16
C SER A 217 -22.87 6.63 2.67
N ALA A 218 -23.70 6.17 1.74
CA ALA A 218 -23.45 6.41 0.31
C ALA A 218 -23.25 7.91 0.03
N LEU A 219 -22.13 8.25 -0.61
CA LEU A 219 -21.69 9.62 -0.89
C LEU A 219 -21.77 9.94 -2.38
N TYR A 220 -21.73 11.21 -2.70
CA TYR A 220 -21.86 11.73 -4.05
C TYR A 220 -20.52 12.19 -4.63
N PHE A 221 -20.14 11.63 -5.79
CA PHE A 221 -18.93 12.03 -6.52
C PHE A 221 -19.05 13.49 -6.98
N GLY A 222 -18.02 14.31 -6.73
CA GLY A 222 -18.01 15.75 -6.98
C GLY A 222 -18.72 16.61 -5.91
N SER A 223 -19.32 16.01 -4.88
CA SER A 223 -19.75 16.77 -3.68
C SER A 223 -18.53 17.11 -2.81
N GLN A 224 -18.65 18.23 -2.09
CA GLN A 224 -17.72 18.60 -1.03
C GLN A 224 -18.22 18.13 0.34
N TYR A 225 -17.30 17.58 1.13
CA TYR A 225 -17.56 17.07 2.47
C TYR A 225 -16.71 17.83 3.49
N GLU A 226 -17.39 18.43 4.46
CA GLU A 226 -16.80 19.22 5.55
C GLU A 226 -16.51 18.32 6.75
N VAL A 227 -15.35 18.51 7.40
CA VAL A 227 -14.98 17.83 8.64
C VAL A 227 -14.99 18.81 9.81
N SER A 228 -15.61 18.41 10.91
CA SER A 228 -15.74 19.18 12.15
C SER A 228 -15.48 18.29 13.36
N GLY A 229 -15.02 18.87 14.48
CA GLY A 229 -14.67 18.10 15.67
C GLY A 229 -14.69 18.88 16.98
N THR A 230 -13.95 18.41 17.98
CA THR A 230 -13.78 19.09 19.28
C THR A 230 -13.14 20.48 19.10
N SER A 231 -13.49 21.45 19.94
CA SER A 231 -13.24 22.88 19.71
C SER A 231 -11.75 23.31 19.66
N GLU A 232 -10.86 22.49 20.20
CA GLU A 232 -9.41 22.72 20.27
C GLU A 232 -8.69 22.13 19.04
N LEU A 233 -9.38 21.36 18.20
CA LEU A 233 -8.85 20.73 17.01
C LEU A 233 -8.72 21.74 15.86
N LYS A 234 -7.51 21.95 15.37
CA LYS A 234 -7.27 22.69 14.12
C LYS A 234 -7.49 21.74 12.93
N ILE A 235 -8.22 22.19 11.93
CA ILE A 235 -8.65 21.39 10.76
C ILE A 235 -8.25 22.17 9.50
N THR A 236 -7.37 21.60 8.67
CA THR A 236 -6.85 22.28 7.45
C THR A 236 -6.67 21.31 6.29
N PRO A 237 -7.36 21.49 5.13
CA PRO A 237 -8.54 22.34 4.94
C PRO A 237 -9.75 21.84 5.76
N ASP A 238 -10.79 22.65 5.86
CA ASP A 238 -12.08 22.29 6.49
C ASP A 238 -12.90 21.28 5.67
N HIS A 239 -12.62 21.12 4.37
CA HIS A 239 -13.40 20.27 3.46
C HIS A 239 -12.54 19.60 2.36
N LEU A 240 -13.06 18.49 1.81
CA LEU A 240 -12.54 17.79 0.63
C LEU A 240 -13.63 17.62 -0.43
N GLU A 241 -13.26 17.64 -1.71
CA GLU A 241 -14.12 17.13 -2.79
C GLU A 241 -13.92 15.61 -2.93
N LEU A 242 -15.02 14.85 -2.97
CA LEU A 242 -14.97 13.41 -3.23
C LEU A 242 -14.82 13.14 -4.74
N CYS A 243 -13.59 12.93 -5.19
CA CYS A 243 -13.28 12.59 -6.58
C CYS A 243 -12.28 11.43 -6.68
N TYR A 244 -12.21 10.79 -7.85
CA TYR A 244 -11.20 9.80 -8.17
C TYR A 244 -9.92 10.48 -8.69
N ARG A 245 -8.81 10.29 -7.98
CA ARG A 245 -7.45 10.63 -8.42
C ARG A 245 -6.73 9.35 -8.85
N SER A 246 -5.64 9.46 -9.62
CA SER A 246 -4.85 8.25 -9.93
C SER A 246 -4.19 7.72 -8.65
N PRO A 247 -4.03 6.39 -8.47
CA PRO A 247 -3.18 5.83 -7.41
C PRO A 247 -1.71 6.25 -7.50
N ALA A 248 -1.29 6.85 -8.63
CA ALA A 248 0.04 7.43 -8.81
C ALA A 248 0.11 8.93 -8.43
N ASP A 249 -1.03 9.59 -8.20
CA ASP A 249 -1.10 10.99 -7.75
C ASP A 249 -1.09 11.04 -6.22
N GLN A 250 -0.60 12.14 -5.63
CA GLN A 250 -0.79 12.41 -4.21
C GLN A 250 -2.28 12.56 -3.89
N GLN A 251 -2.75 11.80 -2.90
CA GLN A 251 -4.15 11.84 -2.47
C GLN A 251 -4.39 13.02 -1.54
N SER A 252 -5.58 13.63 -1.60
CA SER A 252 -5.92 14.74 -0.71
C SER A 252 -6.39 14.24 0.65
N TYR A 253 -5.83 14.84 1.70
CA TYR A 253 -6.23 14.65 3.09
C TYR A 253 -6.55 16.00 3.75
N ILE A 254 -7.20 15.92 4.90
CA ILE A 254 -7.34 17.00 5.88
C ILE A 254 -6.32 16.76 6.99
N GLU A 255 -5.49 17.76 7.29
CA GLU A 255 -4.69 17.77 8.50
C GLU A 255 -5.58 18.11 9.70
N LEU A 256 -5.54 17.26 10.73
CA LEU A 256 -6.17 17.47 12.03
C LEU A 256 -5.05 17.60 13.07
N TYR A 257 -4.89 18.78 13.67
CA TYR A 257 -3.81 19.08 14.62
C TYR A 257 -4.35 19.50 15.99
N MET A 258 -3.76 18.93 17.06
CA MET A 258 -4.09 19.20 18.45
C MET A 258 -2.83 19.12 19.34
N THR A 259 -2.62 20.11 20.21
CA THR A 259 -1.42 20.24 21.06
C THR A 259 -1.32 19.19 22.17
N ASP A 260 -2.44 18.89 22.83
CA ASP A 260 -2.54 17.84 23.84
C ASP A 260 -3.92 17.18 23.77
N MET A 261 -3.99 15.92 24.17
CA MET A 261 -5.14 15.04 24.02
C MET A 261 -5.38 14.26 25.30
N GLU A 262 -6.02 14.92 26.27
CA GLU A 262 -6.54 14.29 27.48
C GLU A 262 -7.84 13.52 27.21
N GLU A 263 -8.79 14.13 26.50
CA GLU A 263 -10.07 13.54 26.10
C GLU A 263 -10.06 12.87 24.70
N GLU A 264 -11.20 12.34 24.27
CA GLU A 264 -11.40 11.85 22.90
C GLU A 264 -11.73 12.98 21.91
N ILE A 265 -11.02 13.00 20.78
CA ILE A 265 -11.36 13.84 19.63
C ILE A 265 -12.60 13.25 18.97
N LYS A 266 -13.68 14.03 18.97
CA LYS A 266 -14.93 13.72 18.29
C LYS A 266 -14.79 14.22 16.85
N LEU A 267 -15.08 13.39 15.86
CA LEU A 267 -15.02 13.76 14.44
C LEU A 267 -16.37 13.51 13.76
N HIS A 268 -16.81 14.48 12.97
CA HIS A 268 -18.04 14.44 12.19
C HIS A 268 -17.75 14.91 10.77
N MET A 269 -18.26 14.18 9.78
CA MET A 269 -18.20 14.56 8.36
C MET A 269 -19.61 14.80 7.84
N LYS A 270 -19.82 15.92 7.13
CA LYS A 270 -21.11 16.33 6.56
C LYS A 270 -20.98 16.63 5.07
N ASP A 271 -22.05 16.42 4.30
CA ASP A 271 -22.16 17.03 2.98
C ASP A 271 -22.30 18.56 3.15
N ARG A 272 -21.47 19.34 2.44
CA ARG A 272 -21.41 20.80 2.58
C ARG A 272 -22.65 21.52 2.03
N LYS A 273 -23.44 20.86 1.18
CA LYS A 273 -24.58 21.47 0.47
C LYS A 273 -25.89 21.38 1.26
N ASP A 274 -26.13 20.27 1.96
CA ASP A 274 -27.36 20.05 2.74
C ASP A 274 -27.11 19.89 4.26
N GLY A 275 -25.84 19.87 4.70
CA GLY A 275 -25.45 19.74 6.11
C GLY A 275 -25.65 18.33 6.69
N LYS A 276 -26.05 17.34 5.88
CA LYS A 276 -26.33 15.97 6.32
C LYS A 276 -25.07 15.31 6.86
N LEU A 277 -25.16 14.77 8.08
CA LEU A 277 -24.12 13.93 8.67
C LEU A 277 -23.99 12.61 7.89
N VAL A 278 -22.81 12.33 7.34
CA VAL A 278 -22.54 11.14 6.52
C VAL A 278 -21.58 10.13 7.17
N TRP A 279 -20.76 10.58 8.12
CA TRP A 279 -19.86 9.74 8.92
C TRP A 279 -19.52 10.43 10.25
N LYS A 280 -19.21 9.64 11.28
CA LYS A 280 -18.69 10.12 12.57
C LYS A 280 -17.81 9.08 13.26
N THR A 281 -16.85 9.52 14.05
CA THR A 281 -16.03 8.63 14.89
C THR A 281 -15.47 9.33 16.12
N PHE A 282 -14.85 8.54 16.99
CA PHE A 282 -14.12 9.00 18.18
C PHE A 282 -12.67 8.50 18.08
N VAL A 283 -11.71 9.41 18.06
CA VAL A 283 -10.29 9.08 18.23
C VAL A 283 -9.96 9.32 19.71
N ARG A 284 -9.45 8.30 20.39
CA ARG A 284 -9.15 8.31 21.83
C ARG A 284 -7.65 8.45 22.04
N PRO A 285 -7.19 8.92 23.22
CA PRO A 285 -5.77 9.05 23.51
C PRO A 285 -4.99 7.75 23.25
N GLY A 286 -5.56 6.59 23.63
CA GLY A 286 -4.95 5.28 23.39
C GLY A 286 -4.84 4.81 21.94
N ASP A 287 -5.52 5.47 20.98
CA ASP A 287 -5.41 5.14 19.55
C ASP A 287 -4.23 5.85 18.88
N VAL A 288 -3.70 6.93 19.49
CA VAL A 288 -2.67 7.80 18.91
C VAL A 288 -1.43 7.96 19.80
N LYS A 289 -1.54 7.73 21.11
CA LYS A 289 -0.41 7.74 22.04
C LYS A 289 0.43 6.47 21.82
N ILE A 290 1.64 6.67 21.32
CA ILE A 290 2.62 5.62 21.05
C ILE A 290 2.92 4.88 22.37
N PRO A 291 2.76 3.54 22.45
CA PRO A 291 3.10 2.80 23.68
C PRO A 291 4.58 3.00 24.02
N ALA A 292 4.89 3.25 25.31
CA ALA A 292 6.24 3.61 25.76
C ALA A 292 7.33 2.57 25.43
N ALA A 293 6.97 1.32 25.15
CA ALA A 293 7.88 0.29 24.62
C ALA A 293 8.46 0.63 23.22
N SER A 294 7.83 1.57 22.49
CA SER A 294 8.30 2.15 21.23
C SER A 294 9.05 3.47 21.42
N SER A 295 9.12 3.99 22.64
CA SER A 295 9.81 5.24 23.00
C SER A 295 11.25 5.02 23.47
N GLN A 296 11.84 3.86 23.14
CA GLN A 296 13.29 3.84 22.93
C GLN A 296 13.57 4.73 21.72
N THR A 297 14.32 5.81 21.92
CA THR A 297 14.83 6.63 20.82
C THR A 297 15.52 5.73 19.80
N LEU A 298 15.35 5.99 18.50
CA LEU A 298 15.84 5.09 17.44
C LEU A 298 17.29 4.60 17.68
N PRO A 299 18.29 5.47 18.00
CA PRO A 299 19.65 5.02 18.32
C PRO A 299 19.75 4.00 19.46
N ALA A 300 18.91 4.10 20.49
CA ALA A 300 18.94 3.24 21.67
C ALA A 300 18.41 1.83 21.40
N ARG A 301 17.56 1.62 20.38
CA ARG A 301 17.09 0.28 20.02
C ARG A 301 18.23 -0.53 19.40
N GLY A 302 18.89 -0.03 18.37
CA GLY A 302 20.06 -0.64 17.76
C GLY A 302 21.24 -0.76 18.71
N GLU A 303 21.54 0.27 19.50
CA GLU A 303 22.58 0.21 20.53
C GLU A 303 22.32 -0.92 21.53
N SER A 304 21.09 -1.04 22.06
CA SER A 304 20.75 -2.10 23.01
C SER A 304 20.69 -3.49 22.35
N PHE A 305 20.22 -3.59 21.10
CA PHE A 305 20.23 -4.84 20.32
C PHE A 305 21.65 -5.33 20.04
N VAL A 306 22.53 -4.47 19.50
CA VAL A 306 23.93 -4.80 19.19
C VAL A 306 24.66 -5.21 20.47
N LYS A 307 24.54 -4.45 21.56
CA LYS A 307 25.14 -4.80 22.87
C LYS A 307 24.61 -6.12 23.42
N LYS A 308 23.29 -6.36 23.41
CA LYS A 308 22.66 -7.61 23.90
C LYS A 308 23.03 -8.83 23.06
N HIS A 309 23.16 -8.69 21.75
CA HIS A 309 23.29 -9.80 20.80
C HIS A 309 24.68 -9.95 20.16
N ARG A 310 25.68 -9.15 20.57
CA ARG A 310 27.05 -9.16 20.03
C ARG A 310 27.64 -10.57 19.82
N LYS A 311 27.48 -11.47 20.81
CA LYS A 311 28.01 -12.86 20.74
C LYS A 311 27.34 -13.70 19.66
N GLN A 312 26.05 -13.48 19.41
CA GLN A 312 25.23 -14.19 18.43
C GLN A 312 25.44 -13.59 17.03
N LEU A 313 25.38 -12.26 16.90
CA LEU A 313 25.66 -11.53 15.66
C LEU A 313 27.03 -11.94 15.10
N ARG A 314 28.08 -11.93 15.93
CA ARG A 314 29.42 -12.43 15.57
C ARG A 314 29.43 -13.84 14.97
N ARG A 315 28.56 -14.72 15.46
CA ARG A 315 28.49 -16.14 15.06
C ARG A 315 27.57 -16.41 13.85
N ARG A 316 26.57 -15.56 13.60
CA ARG A 316 25.43 -15.84 12.70
C ARG A 316 25.22 -14.84 11.57
N MET A 317 25.73 -13.61 11.68
CA MET A 317 25.65 -12.60 10.63
C MET A 317 26.41 -13.11 9.38
N GLY A 318 25.66 -13.42 8.32
CA GLY A 318 26.18 -14.02 7.09
C GLY A 318 26.44 -13.01 5.97
N VAL A 319 25.50 -12.11 5.73
CA VAL A 319 25.47 -11.27 4.52
C VAL A 319 26.01 -9.87 4.83
N ILE A 320 27.34 -9.73 4.88
CA ILE A 320 28.02 -8.50 5.30
C ILE A 320 27.93 -7.38 4.24
N TYR A 321 28.10 -7.68 2.95
CA TYR A 321 28.27 -6.67 1.89
C TYR A 321 27.18 -5.58 1.79
N PRO A 322 25.87 -5.86 1.93
CA PRO A 322 24.84 -4.82 1.89
C PRO A 322 24.82 -3.94 3.15
N ILE A 323 25.40 -4.42 4.26
CA ILE A 323 25.56 -3.67 5.50
C ILE A 323 26.72 -2.66 5.35
N LEU A 324 27.85 -3.10 4.78
CA LEU A 324 28.99 -2.22 4.47
C LEU A 324 28.58 -1.07 3.54
N ALA A 325 27.84 -1.39 2.47
CA ALA A 325 27.35 -0.40 1.51
C ALA A 325 26.56 0.73 2.19
N ARG A 326 25.55 0.39 3.02
CA ARG A 326 24.76 1.40 3.74
C ARG A 326 25.58 2.20 4.74
N LEU A 327 26.48 1.55 5.48
CA LEU A 327 27.38 2.23 6.42
C LEU A 327 28.30 3.23 5.69
N ARG A 328 28.66 2.97 4.43
CA ARG A 328 29.36 3.93 3.56
C ARG A 328 28.44 5.06 3.11
N ASP A 329 27.22 4.75 2.65
CA ASP A 329 26.25 5.73 2.13
C ASP A 329 25.85 6.79 3.19
N ILE A 330 25.79 6.41 4.47
CA ILE A 330 25.53 7.36 5.59
C ILE A 330 26.78 8.08 6.12
N GLY A 331 27.97 7.81 5.55
CA GLY A 331 29.24 8.36 6.02
C GLY A 331 29.78 7.76 7.33
N ALA A 332 29.25 6.63 7.80
CA ALA A 332 29.72 5.95 9.01
C ALA A 332 30.96 5.08 8.76
N MET A 333 31.27 4.75 7.50
CA MET A 333 32.42 3.94 7.07
C MET A 333 33.10 4.59 5.87
N ASN A 334 34.43 4.63 5.84
CA ASN A 334 35.20 5.04 4.66
C ASN A 334 35.77 3.82 3.91
N SER A 335 36.36 4.05 2.73
CA SER A 335 36.91 2.98 1.88
C SER A 335 37.99 2.13 2.58
N ASP A 336 38.84 2.77 3.40
CA ASP A 336 39.97 2.12 4.07
C ASP A 336 39.47 1.22 5.22
N GLU A 337 38.46 1.67 5.98
CA GLU A 337 37.76 0.90 7.00
C GLU A 337 36.97 -0.28 6.39
N GLU A 338 36.48 -0.13 5.16
CA GLU A 338 35.83 -1.22 4.43
C GLU A 338 36.85 -2.27 3.94
N GLU A 339 37.99 -1.83 3.41
CA GLU A 339 39.08 -2.74 3.00
C GLU A 339 39.74 -3.43 4.22
N GLU A 340 39.81 -2.77 5.38
CA GLU A 340 40.20 -3.40 6.65
C GLU A 340 39.24 -4.55 7.02
N VAL A 341 37.92 -4.36 6.93
CA VAL A 341 36.94 -5.41 7.21
C VAL A 341 36.94 -6.54 6.16
N LEU A 342 37.18 -6.22 4.88
CA LEU A 342 37.17 -7.19 3.78
C LEU A 342 38.48 -7.97 3.61
N SER A 343 39.63 -7.43 4.04
CA SER A 343 40.94 -8.09 3.96
C SER A 343 41.16 -9.20 5.00
N MET A 344 40.24 -9.37 5.95
CA MET A 344 40.29 -10.39 7.01
C MET A 344 40.05 -11.83 6.47
N GLN A 345 41.08 -12.41 5.84
CA GLN A 345 40.97 -13.67 5.13
C GLN A 345 40.43 -14.85 5.97
N ASN A 346 39.34 -15.44 5.47
CA ASN A 346 38.88 -16.80 5.73
C ASN A 346 38.33 -17.20 7.12
N LYS A 347 37.83 -16.25 7.93
CA LYS A 347 36.83 -16.57 8.98
C LYS A 347 35.75 -15.49 9.09
N GLN A 348 34.52 -15.79 8.65
CA GLN A 348 33.31 -14.95 8.79
C GLN A 348 33.18 -14.32 10.20
N LYS A 349 33.50 -15.08 11.25
CA LYS A 349 33.43 -14.65 12.66
C LYS A 349 34.41 -13.53 13.02
N VAL A 350 35.48 -13.34 12.24
CA VAL A 350 36.47 -12.26 12.38
C VAL A 350 35.98 -11.01 11.67
N MET A 351 35.49 -11.13 10.42
CA MET A 351 34.86 -10.01 9.70
C MET A 351 33.67 -9.43 10.50
N ASN A 352 32.83 -10.31 11.07
CA ASN A 352 31.73 -9.89 11.93
C ASN A 352 32.23 -9.20 13.22
N GLU A 353 33.32 -9.67 13.84
CA GLU A 353 33.90 -9.03 15.03
C GLU A 353 34.44 -7.64 14.68
N ALA A 354 35.19 -7.49 13.59
CA ALA A 354 35.70 -6.21 13.10
C ALA A 354 34.57 -5.21 12.82
N LEU A 355 33.53 -5.62 12.08
CA LEU A 355 32.34 -4.79 11.82
C LEU A 355 31.63 -4.38 13.13
N LEU A 356 31.46 -5.31 14.08
CA LEU A 356 30.84 -5.01 15.38
C LEU A 356 31.71 -4.12 16.27
N GLN A 357 33.04 -4.11 16.12
CA GLN A 357 33.94 -3.17 16.81
C GLN A 357 33.90 -1.78 16.16
N LEU A 358 33.93 -1.72 14.83
CA LEU A 358 33.83 -0.48 14.05
C LEU A 358 32.49 0.25 14.33
N VAL A 359 31.39 -0.49 14.30
CA VAL A 359 30.05 0.05 14.55
C VAL A 359 29.87 0.52 16.00
N GLU A 360 30.47 -0.14 16.99
CA GLU A 360 30.53 0.38 18.37
C GLU A 360 31.41 1.63 18.48
N ARG A 361 32.57 1.68 17.79
CA ARG A 361 33.48 2.85 17.74
C ARG A 361 32.80 4.09 17.15
N LYS A 362 31.88 3.91 16.19
CA LYS A 362 31.11 4.99 15.54
C LYS A 362 29.84 5.40 16.32
N GLY A 363 29.50 4.68 17.40
CA GLY A 363 28.42 5.02 18.33
C GLY A 363 27.01 4.67 17.86
N ALA A 364 26.01 5.04 18.69
CA ALA A 364 24.63 4.54 18.62
C ALA A 364 23.94 4.69 17.25
N ARG A 365 24.26 5.74 16.47
CA ARG A 365 23.72 5.91 15.11
C ARG A 365 24.18 4.77 14.18
N ALA A 366 25.45 4.39 14.20
CA ALA A 366 25.94 3.26 13.40
C ALA A 366 25.37 1.91 13.89
N GLN A 367 25.08 1.79 15.20
CA GLN A 367 24.48 0.59 15.78
C GLN A 367 23.01 0.40 15.36
N GLU A 368 22.25 1.48 15.24
CA GLU A 368 20.90 1.47 14.66
C GLU A 368 20.91 1.15 13.16
N GLU A 369 21.85 1.71 12.41
CA GLU A 369 21.98 1.46 10.96
C GLU A 369 22.40 0.02 10.66
N LEU A 370 23.26 -0.58 11.51
CA LEU A 370 23.53 -2.03 11.50
C LEU A 370 22.27 -2.85 11.82
N TYR A 371 21.48 -2.45 12.82
CA TYR A 371 20.25 -3.14 13.21
C TYR A 371 19.17 -3.10 12.11
N GLN A 372 18.92 -1.93 11.50
CA GLN A 372 17.97 -1.81 10.39
C GLN A 372 18.49 -2.54 9.13
N SER A 373 19.79 -2.45 8.82
CA SER A 373 20.41 -3.23 7.74
C SER A 373 20.20 -4.74 7.92
N LEU A 374 20.27 -5.24 9.16
CA LEU A 374 20.00 -6.64 9.48
C LEU A 374 18.52 -7.00 9.36
N ARG A 375 17.59 -6.10 9.74
CA ARG A 375 16.14 -6.33 9.56
C ARG A 375 15.74 -6.51 8.11
N GLU A 376 16.42 -5.84 7.19
CA GLU A 376 16.19 -5.99 5.75
C GLU A 376 16.93 -7.17 5.11
N THR A 377 18.16 -7.48 5.56
CA THR A 377 19.01 -8.50 4.92
C THR A 377 18.85 -9.90 5.51
N ASP A 378 18.49 -10.00 6.79
CA ASP A 378 18.25 -11.25 7.52
C ASP A 378 17.16 -11.03 8.61
N PRO A 379 15.89 -10.80 8.21
CA PRO A 379 14.79 -10.57 9.15
C PRO A 379 14.60 -11.73 10.13
N TYR A 380 14.88 -12.96 9.71
CA TYR A 380 14.77 -14.16 10.54
C TYR A 380 15.82 -14.17 11.66
N LEU A 381 17.07 -13.78 11.38
CA LEU A 381 18.09 -13.59 12.42
C LEU A 381 17.68 -12.51 13.43
N VAL A 382 17.14 -11.37 12.97
CA VAL A 382 16.69 -10.33 13.91
C VAL A 382 15.50 -10.80 14.75
N GLN A 383 14.50 -11.44 14.13
CA GLN A 383 13.31 -11.93 14.83
C GLN A 383 13.67 -12.97 15.91
N ASP A 384 14.50 -13.96 15.58
CA ASP A 384 14.98 -14.97 16.55
C ASP A 384 15.82 -14.34 17.68
N LEU A 385 16.64 -13.32 17.38
CA LEU A 385 17.38 -12.60 18.41
C LEU A 385 16.49 -11.74 19.31
N GLU A 386 15.51 -11.02 18.77
CA GLU A 386 14.55 -10.26 19.58
C GLU A 386 13.67 -11.17 20.45
N GLN A 387 13.22 -12.30 19.90
CA GLN A 387 12.47 -13.34 20.61
C GLN A 387 13.33 -14.10 21.64
N SER A 388 14.66 -14.10 21.49
CA SER A 388 15.57 -14.65 22.51
C SER A 388 15.61 -13.76 23.78
N LYS A 389 14.63 -14.01 24.65
CA LYS A 389 14.61 -13.71 26.09
C LYS A 389 14.24 -14.99 26.84
N ASN A 390 14.72 -15.13 28.07
CA ASN A 390 14.40 -16.21 29.02
C ASN A 390 15.06 -17.59 28.78
N LEU A 391 16.36 -17.61 28.45
CA LEU A 391 17.29 -18.62 28.97
C LEU A 391 18.56 -17.87 29.44
N ARG A 392 19.12 -18.29 30.58
CA ARG A 392 20.02 -17.50 31.45
C ARG A 392 21.35 -17.13 30.80
#